data_AF-X5UM66-F1
#
_entry.id   AF-X5UM66-F1
#
_cell.length_a   1.000
_cell.length_b   1.000
_cell.length_c   1.000
_cell.angle_alpha   90.00
_cell.angle_beta   90.00
_cell.angle_gamma   90.00
#
_symmetry.space_group_name_H-M   'P 1'
#
loop_
_entity.id
_entity.type
_entity.pdbx_description
1 polymer ?
#
loop_
_entity_poly.entity_id
_entity_poly.type
_entity_poly.pdbx_seq_one_letter_code
_entity_poly.pdbx_strand_id
1 'polypeptide(L)'
;MILVSIALMILAANLTQMYNRGSALASDLRVLQASEPERHFGQLARQLFVAMREIADNPADAGGTKNNVLEQQAYFQIYDDLRELDRKLQFIQTRIQEYEIDTLYPIFGMETLKYYYYRSLKRLGLGNAEVYSFLSSRDRDLESYKRFEEVQSEKKDKVADQPAATGKSQEQVRVATGAVAPKANEAPAGAPEAKSPAAKPKDSAGSSVEIDAAGGGADYVNNYSCKNNDQSIDEIGRRIGMLKSELKLDKFADLTKDYNFSLAYLSCYEHFYFLPNGTPRLDELKVRLEKILDPYAFWILPGIYGALGALIFHLRMFLNPLLPNPAAFRIIHRVVLGSLAGMILAWFWLPDTTVGSQIASVGFGLFSLAFIFGFSLDVFFAMLDRFVSLSVTAMGKVGADQAKA
;
A
#
# COMPACT_ATOMS: atom_id res chain seq x y z
N MET A 1 7.01 20.61 31.74
CA MET A 1 5.66 20.05 31.52
C MET A 1 4.99 20.59 30.27
N ILE A 2 4.80 21.91 30.11
CA ILE A 2 4.17 22.48 28.91
C ILE A 2 4.87 22.03 27.61
N LEU A 3 6.20 22.16 27.54
CA LEU A 3 6.98 21.70 26.38
C LEU A 3 6.83 20.19 26.10
N VAL A 4 6.76 19.37 27.15
CA VAL A 4 6.56 17.92 27.02
C VAL A 4 5.17 17.62 26.47
N SER A 5 4.14 18.35 26.92
CA SER A 5 2.79 18.22 26.39
C SER A 5 2.71 18.63 24.92
N ILE A 6 3.36 19.73 24.53
CA ILE A 6 3.41 20.19 23.14
C ILE A 6 4.13 19.14 22.28
N ALA A 7 5.28 18.64 22.74
CA ALA A 7 6.02 17.59 22.03
C ALA A 7 5.19 16.31 21.85
N LEU A 8 4.47 15.89 22.89
CA LEU A 8 3.61 14.71 22.84
C LEU A 8 2.39 14.91 21.93
N MET A 9 1.82 16.11 21.87
CA MET A 9 0.76 16.45 20.91
C MET A 9 1.28 16.41 19.47
N ILE A 10 2.46 16.96 19.20
CA ILE A 10 3.08 16.89 17.86
C ILE A 10 3.34 15.43 17.47
N LEU A 11 3.89 14.64 18.39
CA LEU A 11 4.14 13.21 18.18
C LEU A 11 2.83 12.45 17.89
N ALA A 12 1.79 12.69 18.67
CA ALA A 12 0.47 12.08 18.47
C ALA A 12 -0.10 12.45 17.10
N ALA A 13 -0.08 13.74 16.72
CA ALA A 13 -0.57 14.21 15.44
C ALA A 13 0.15 13.53 14.26
N ASN A 14 1.47 13.42 14.34
CA ASN A 14 2.28 12.77 13.30
C ASN A 14 1.97 11.29 13.18
N LEU A 15 1.95 10.57 14.31
CA LEU A 15 1.66 9.14 14.32
C LEU A 15 0.24 8.86 13.83
N THR A 16 -0.74 9.70 14.18
CA THR A 16 -2.09 9.62 13.63
C THR A 16 -2.13 9.89 12.13
N GLN A 17 -1.36 10.86 11.64
CA GLN A 17 -1.25 11.10 10.20
C GLN A 17 -0.64 9.90 9.47
N MET A 18 0.43 9.31 10.01
CA MET A 18 1.06 8.11 9.45
C MET A 18 0.10 6.92 9.46
N TYR A 19 -0.60 6.71 10.57
CA TYR A 19 -1.60 5.67 10.67
C TYR A 19 -2.72 5.84 9.63
N ASN A 20 -3.27 7.05 9.49
CA ASN A 20 -4.33 7.35 8.52
C ASN A 20 -3.85 7.14 7.07
N ARG A 21 -2.60 7.52 6.76
CA ARG A 21 -2.00 7.21 5.46
C ARG A 21 -1.93 5.71 5.23
N GLY A 22 -1.33 4.95 6.16
CA GLY A 22 -1.22 3.50 6.04
C GLY A 22 -2.58 2.81 5.89
N SER A 23 -3.59 3.24 6.63
CA SER A 23 -4.95 2.71 6.53
C SER A 23 -5.59 3.02 5.17
N ALA A 24 -5.35 4.21 4.60
CA ALA A 24 -5.83 4.56 3.27
C ALA A 24 -5.14 3.71 2.18
N LEU A 25 -3.83 3.49 2.30
CA LEU A 25 -3.11 2.57 1.39
C LEU A 25 -3.66 1.14 1.52
N ALA A 26 -3.95 0.67 2.73
CA ALA A 26 -4.51 -0.66 2.94
C ALA A 26 -5.91 -0.81 2.30
N SER A 27 -6.74 0.24 2.34
CA SER A 27 -8.03 0.22 1.64
C SER A 27 -7.86 0.26 0.13
N ASP A 28 -6.96 1.08 -0.40
CA ASP A 28 -6.65 1.14 -1.84
C ASP A 28 -6.20 -0.25 -2.34
N LEU A 29 -5.33 -0.91 -1.56
CA LEU A 29 -4.82 -2.24 -1.87
C LEU A 29 -5.92 -3.31 -1.85
N ARG A 30 -6.89 -3.23 -0.94
CA ARG A 30 -8.04 -4.15 -0.90
C ARG A 30 -8.95 -3.98 -2.11
N VAL A 31 -9.25 -2.73 -2.49
CA VAL A 31 -10.05 -2.44 -3.70
C VAL A 31 -9.34 -3.00 -4.92
N LEU A 32 -8.02 -2.82 -5.00
CA LEU A 32 -7.23 -3.38 -6.08
C LEU A 32 -7.23 -4.92 -6.03
N GLN A 33 -7.02 -5.54 -4.88
CA GLN A 33 -7.05 -7.00 -4.72
C GLN A 33 -8.39 -7.60 -5.17
N ALA A 34 -9.51 -6.94 -4.86
CA ALA A 34 -10.84 -7.38 -5.28
C ALA A 34 -11.03 -7.39 -6.81
N SER A 35 -10.23 -6.61 -7.54
CA SER A 35 -10.23 -6.60 -9.02
C SER A 35 -9.39 -7.70 -9.67
N GLU A 36 -8.74 -8.57 -8.88
CA GLU A 36 -7.85 -9.64 -9.36
C GLU A 36 -6.88 -9.19 -10.47
N PRO A 37 -6.09 -8.12 -10.24
CA PRO A 37 -5.35 -7.44 -11.30
C PRO A 37 -4.27 -8.32 -11.92
N GLU A 38 -3.74 -9.32 -11.20
CA GLU A 38 -2.80 -10.29 -11.76
C GLU A 38 -3.46 -11.12 -12.87
N ARG A 39 -4.72 -11.56 -12.65
CA ARG A 39 -5.48 -12.29 -13.67
C ARG A 39 -5.85 -11.37 -14.81
N HIS A 40 -6.30 -10.15 -14.52
CA HIS A 40 -6.69 -9.19 -15.54
C HIS A 40 -5.48 -8.78 -16.40
N PHE A 41 -4.33 -8.48 -15.79
CA PHE A 41 -3.09 -8.17 -16.49
C PHE A 41 -2.63 -9.36 -17.36
N GLY A 42 -2.67 -10.57 -16.81
CA GLY A 42 -2.33 -11.78 -17.58
C GLY A 42 -3.26 -12.03 -18.77
N GLN A 43 -4.55 -11.72 -18.64
CA GLN A 43 -5.53 -11.81 -19.73
C GLN A 43 -5.28 -10.74 -20.80
N LEU A 44 -5.11 -9.47 -20.41
CA LEU A 44 -4.81 -8.36 -21.32
C LEU A 44 -3.50 -8.58 -22.07
N ALA A 45 -2.44 -9.03 -21.38
CA ALA A 45 -1.14 -9.31 -22.00
C ALA A 45 -1.24 -10.44 -23.05
N ARG A 46 -2.04 -11.48 -22.80
CA ARG A 46 -2.28 -12.55 -23.77
C ARG A 46 -3.10 -12.07 -24.96
N GLN A 47 -4.14 -11.27 -24.74
CA GLN A 47 -4.95 -10.68 -25.81
C GLN A 47 -4.12 -9.74 -26.68
N LEU A 48 -3.27 -8.91 -26.05
CA LEU A 48 -2.33 -8.02 -26.74
C LEU A 48 -1.37 -8.82 -27.62
N PHE A 49 -0.84 -9.94 -27.12
CA PHE A 49 0.06 -10.80 -27.88
C PHE A 49 -0.63 -11.44 -29.09
N VAL A 50 -1.87 -11.92 -28.94
CA VAL A 50 -2.66 -12.47 -30.06
C VAL A 50 -2.90 -11.39 -31.12
N ALA A 51 -3.31 -10.18 -30.71
CA ALA A 51 -3.52 -9.06 -31.62
C ALA A 51 -2.23 -8.64 -32.36
N MET A 52 -1.10 -8.56 -31.64
CA MET A 52 0.20 -8.27 -32.27
C MET A 52 0.58 -9.32 -33.32
N ARG A 53 0.34 -10.60 -33.02
CA ARG A 53 0.65 -11.71 -33.93
C ARG A 53 -0.23 -11.66 -35.18
N GLU A 54 -1.52 -11.41 -35.03
CA GLU A 54 -2.47 -11.34 -36.15
C GLU A 54 -2.11 -10.20 -37.12
N ILE A 55 -1.68 -9.05 -36.58
CA ILE A 55 -1.13 -7.93 -37.37
C ILE A 55 0.20 -8.31 -38.06
N ALA A 56 1.07 -9.05 -37.39
CA ALA A 56 2.36 -9.45 -37.93
C ALA A 56 2.27 -10.52 -39.04
N ASP A 57 1.32 -11.45 -38.93
CA ASP A 57 1.12 -12.53 -39.90
C ASP A 57 0.49 -12.03 -41.22
N ASN A 58 -0.21 -10.88 -41.22
CA ASN A 58 -0.86 -10.29 -42.40
C ASN A 58 -0.42 -8.84 -42.71
N PRO A 59 0.87 -8.59 -43.04
CA PRO A 59 1.39 -7.24 -43.25
C PRO A 59 0.86 -6.58 -44.54
N ALA A 60 0.39 -7.37 -45.52
CA ALA A 60 -0.03 -6.89 -46.83
C ALA A 60 -1.35 -6.11 -46.82
N ASP A 61 -2.22 -6.35 -45.84
CA ASP A 61 -3.52 -5.68 -45.74
C ASP A 61 -3.44 -4.38 -44.92
N ALA A 62 -2.30 -4.07 -44.28
CA ALA A 62 -2.09 -2.84 -43.50
C ALA A 62 -2.32 -1.54 -44.30
N GLY A 63 -2.45 -1.64 -45.63
CA GLY A 63 -2.77 -0.55 -46.56
C GLY A 63 -4.22 -0.04 -46.61
N GLY A 64 -5.12 -0.44 -45.70
CA GLY A 64 -6.35 0.33 -45.44
C GLY A 64 -7.70 -0.32 -45.80
N THR A 65 -7.86 -1.63 -45.67
CA THR A 65 -9.20 -2.23 -45.60
C THR A 65 -9.85 -1.87 -44.24
N LYS A 66 -11.18 -1.64 -44.23
CA LYS A 66 -11.92 -1.20 -43.02
C LYS A 66 -11.77 -2.14 -41.81
N ASN A 67 -11.48 -3.41 -42.04
CA ASN A 67 -11.33 -4.42 -40.98
C ASN A 67 -10.08 -4.17 -40.14
N ASN A 68 -8.99 -3.70 -40.77
CA ASN A 68 -7.71 -3.49 -40.09
C ASN A 68 -7.75 -2.31 -39.13
N VAL A 69 -8.62 -1.32 -39.39
CA VAL A 69 -8.83 -0.19 -38.47
C VAL A 69 -9.48 -0.67 -37.16
N LEU A 70 -10.39 -1.64 -37.23
CA LEU A 70 -11.07 -2.17 -36.03
C LEU A 70 -10.11 -3.01 -35.18
N GLU A 71 -9.30 -3.86 -35.81
CA GLU A 71 -8.28 -4.67 -35.13
C GLU A 71 -7.20 -3.77 -34.49
N GLN A 72 -6.77 -2.74 -35.20
CA GLN A 72 -5.83 -1.76 -34.68
C GLN A 72 -6.42 -0.96 -33.50
N GLN A 73 -7.71 -0.61 -33.56
CA GLN A 73 -8.39 0.06 -32.45
C GLN A 73 -8.49 -0.85 -31.21
N ALA A 74 -8.79 -2.14 -31.40
CA ALA A 74 -8.82 -3.10 -30.30
C ALA A 74 -7.43 -3.27 -29.66
N TYR A 75 -6.37 -3.31 -30.47
CA TYR A 75 -4.99 -3.33 -29.99
C TYR A 75 -4.68 -2.12 -29.10
N PHE A 76 -4.98 -0.90 -29.57
CA PHE A 76 -4.70 0.31 -28.79
C PHE A 76 -5.50 0.37 -27.49
N GLN A 77 -6.76 -0.08 -27.51
CA GLN A 77 -7.58 -0.14 -26.30
C GLN A 77 -6.97 -1.09 -25.26
N ILE A 78 -6.59 -2.32 -25.66
CA ILE A 78 -5.96 -3.29 -24.76
C ILE A 78 -4.63 -2.74 -24.22
N TYR A 79 -3.85 -2.08 -25.07
CA TYR A 79 -2.58 -1.48 -24.67
C TYR A 79 -2.77 -0.36 -23.63
N ASP A 80 -3.75 0.53 -23.84
CA ASP A 80 -4.06 1.61 -22.90
C ASP A 80 -4.55 1.07 -21.56
N ASP A 81 -5.41 0.03 -21.57
CA ASP A 81 -5.88 -0.65 -20.37
C ASP A 81 -4.72 -1.29 -19.59
N LEU A 82 -3.78 -1.95 -20.30
CA LEU A 82 -2.58 -2.54 -19.70
C LEU A 82 -1.71 -1.46 -19.03
N ARG A 83 -1.53 -0.32 -19.72
CA ARG A 83 -0.73 0.80 -19.25
C ARG A 83 -1.34 1.51 -18.06
N GLU A 84 -2.67 1.64 -18.03
CA GLU A 84 -3.37 2.18 -16.87
C GLU A 84 -3.18 1.27 -15.65
N LEU A 85 -3.27 -0.05 -15.84
CA LEU A 85 -3.10 -1.02 -14.77
C LEU A 85 -1.66 -1.04 -14.22
N ASP A 86 -0.66 -1.00 -15.11
CA ASP A 86 0.77 -0.92 -14.74
C ASP A 86 1.06 0.35 -13.91
N ARG A 87 0.56 1.51 -14.34
CA ARG A 87 0.70 2.77 -13.59
C ARG A 87 0.04 2.72 -12.22
N LYS A 88 -1.14 2.11 -12.10
CA LYS A 88 -1.83 1.95 -10.81
C LYS A 88 -1.03 1.07 -9.86
N LEU A 89 -0.52 -0.06 -10.34
CA LEU A 89 0.32 -0.97 -9.56
C LEU A 89 1.61 -0.26 -9.11
N GLN A 90 2.27 0.46 -10.03
CA GLN A 90 3.49 1.19 -9.73
C GLN A 90 3.24 2.25 -8.67
N PHE A 91 2.19 3.06 -8.83
CA PHE A 91 1.82 4.11 -7.89
C PHE A 91 1.58 3.56 -6.48
N ILE A 92 0.85 2.45 -6.36
CA ILE A 92 0.59 1.81 -5.06
C ILE A 92 1.88 1.24 -4.47
N GLN A 93 2.71 0.56 -5.26
CA GLN A 93 3.97 0.02 -4.77
C GLN A 93 4.91 1.13 -4.28
N THR A 94 5.06 2.21 -5.04
CA THR A 94 5.89 3.35 -4.63
C THR A 94 5.35 3.97 -3.34
N ARG A 95 4.03 4.17 -3.21
CA ARG A 95 3.43 4.69 -1.98
C ARG A 95 3.65 3.76 -0.77
N ILE A 96 3.60 2.45 -0.95
CA ILE A 96 3.87 1.47 0.12
C ILE A 96 5.36 1.55 0.53
N GLN A 97 6.27 1.62 -0.43
CA GLN A 97 7.70 1.76 -0.15
C GLN A 97 8.03 3.07 0.56
N GLU A 98 7.46 4.19 0.12
CA GLU A 98 7.57 5.48 0.82
C GLU A 98 7.02 5.37 2.25
N TYR A 99 5.88 4.70 2.43
CA TYR A 99 5.31 4.47 3.75
C TYR A 99 6.19 3.59 4.66
N GLU A 100 6.82 2.55 4.12
CA GLU A 100 7.78 1.70 4.84
C GLU A 100 8.98 2.52 5.33
N ILE A 101 9.48 3.43 4.48
CA ILE A 101 10.59 4.30 4.83
C ILE A 101 10.16 5.31 5.90
N ASP A 102 9.00 5.95 5.71
CA ASP A 102 8.42 6.91 6.66
C ASP A 102 8.24 6.26 8.05
N THR A 103 7.71 5.04 8.10
CA THR A 103 7.43 4.32 9.36
C THR A 103 8.68 3.90 10.13
N LEU A 104 9.81 3.69 9.45
CA LEU A 104 11.10 3.53 10.13
C LEU A 104 11.52 4.81 10.88
N TYR A 105 11.03 5.97 10.46
CA TYR A 105 11.44 7.30 10.96
C TYR A 105 10.24 8.17 11.34
N PRO A 106 9.44 7.78 12.36
CA PRO A 106 8.17 8.44 12.65
C PRO A 106 8.31 9.87 13.20
N ILE A 107 9.53 10.29 13.56
CA ILE A 107 9.79 11.63 14.08
C ILE A 107 10.38 12.48 12.97
N PHE A 108 9.78 13.66 12.74
CA PHE A 108 10.30 14.64 11.80
C PHE A 108 11.79 14.90 12.00
N GLY A 109 12.51 14.92 10.89
CA GLY A 109 13.95 15.14 10.89
C GLY A 109 14.78 13.92 11.29
N MET A 110 14.17 12.80 11.69
CA MET A 110 14.94 11.57 11.95
C MET A 110 15.57 11.02 10.66
N GLU A 111 14.91 11.18 9.51
CA GLU A 111 15.53 10.87 8.20
C GLU A 111 16.73 11.77 7.88
N THR A 112 16.59 13.07 8.15
CA THR A 112 17.65 14.05 7.99
C THR A 112 18.81 13.71 8.91
N LEU A 113 18.51 13.35 10.16
CA LEU A 113 19.49 12.96 11.18
C LEU A 113 20.18 11.66 10.83
N LYS A 114 19.46 10.64 10.31
CA LYS A 114 20.03 9.40 9.78
C LYS A 114 20.95 9.67 8.60
N TYR A 115 20.57 10.55 7.70
CA TYR A 115 21.45 10.95 6.60
C TYR A 115 22.69 11.66 7.08
N TYR A 116 22.57 12.61 8.01
CA TYR A 116 23.74 13.25 8.61
C TYR A 116 24.62 12.25 9.34
N TYR A 117 24.02 11.29 10.04
CA TYR A 117 24.72 10.19 10.69
C TYR A 117 25.48 9.31 9.68
N TYR A 118 24.81 8.84 8.62
CA TYR A 118 25.45 8.03 7.57
C TYR A 118 26.48 8.78 6.74
N ARG A 119 26.21 10.05 6.44
CA ARG A 119 27.18 10.93 5.79
C ARG A 119 28.41 11.13 6.68
N SER A 120 28.23 11.19 8.00
CA SER A 120 29.35 11.26 8.96
C SER A 120 30.11 9.95 9.03
N LEU A 121 29.43 8.80 9.07
CA LEU A 121 30.07 7.47 9.00
C LEU A 121 30.86 7.28 7.72
N LYS A 122 30.33 7.73 6.57
CA LYS A 122 31.05 7.72 5.28
C LYS A 122 32.32 8.57 5.33
N ARG A 123 32.27 9.76 5.95
CA ARG A 123 33.46 10.61 6.14
C ARG A 123 34.52 9.98 7.05
N LEU A 124 34.09 9.15 7.99
CA LEU A 124 34.97 8.41 8.91
C LEU A 124 35.52 7.10 8.31
N GLY A 125 35.15 6.73 7.08
CA GLY A 125 35.56 5.47 6.47
C GLY A 125 34.91 4.21 7.10
N LEU A 126 33.85 4.39 7.90
CA LEU A 126 33.13 3.31 8.60
C LEU A 126 31.86 2.87 7.86
N GLY A 127 31.68 3.25 6.60
CA GLY A 127 30.50 2.89 5.81
C GLY A 127 30.53 1.41 5.38
N ASN A 128 29.46 0.66 5.66
CA ASN A 128 29.21 -0.64 5.03
C ASN A 128 28.47 -0.45 3.69
N ALA A 129 28.31 -1.52 2.90
CA ALA A 129 27.63 -1.49 1.59
C ALA A 129 26.21 -0.89 1.66
N GLU A 130 25.52 -1.11 2.78
CA GLU A 130 24.17 -0.59 3.05
C GLU A 130 24.15 0.94 3.21
N VAL A 131 25.16 1.52 3.88
CA VAL A 131 25.34 2.98 3.95
C VAL A 131 25.52 3.58 2.55
N TYR A 132 26.29 2.92 1.68
CA TYR A 132 26.53 3.41 0.33
C TYR A 132 25.30 3.30 -0.57
N SER A 133 24.54 2.19 -0.51
CA SER A 133 23.32 2.03 -1.30
C SER A 133 22.24 3.03 -0.88
N PHE A 134 22.06 3.25 0.43
CA PHE A 134 21.11 4.23 0.94
C PHE A 134 21.48 5.66 0.51
N LEU A 135 22.73 6.07 0.70
CA LEU A 135 23.20 7.41 0.28
C LEU A 135 23.09 7.59 -1.24
N SER A 136 23.44 6.57 -2.02
CA SER A 136 23.34 6.61 -3.48
C SER A 136 21.90 6.74 -3.97
N SER A 137 20.94 6.05 -3.34
CA SER A 137 19.54 6.18 -3.73
C SER A 137 19.05 7.60 -3.48
N ARG A 138 19.34 8.13 -2.29
CA ARG A 138 18.85 9.44 -1.89
C ARG A 138 19.49 10.59 -2.67
N ASP A 139 20.76 10.47 -3.05
CA ASP A 139 21.42 11.45 -3.91
C ASP A 139 20.76 11.49 -5.31
N ARG A 140 20.34 10.34 -5.87
CA ARG A 140 19.58 10.28 -7.13
C ARG A 140 18.20 10.92 -7.03
N ASP A 141 17.50 10.70 -5.92
CA ASP A 141 16.19 11.29 -5.69
C ASP A 141 16.32 12.81 -5.57
N LEU A 142 17.30 13.29 -4.80
CA LEU A 142 17.57 14.72 -4.62
C LEU A 142 17.93 15.41 -5.94
N GLU A 143 18.69 14.73 -6.80
CA GLU A 143 19.06 15.23 -8.12
C GLU A 143 17.85 15.26 -9.09
N SER A 144 16.95 14.29 -8.97
CA SER A 144 15.69 14.26 -9.73
C SER A 144 14.77 15.41 -9.31
N TYR A 145 14.68 15.71 -8.01
CA TYR A 145 13.93 16.86 -7.49
C TYR A 145 14.51 18.19 -7.99
N LYS A 146 15.84 18.36 -7.98
CA LYS A 146 16.49 19.58 -8.51
C LYS A 146 16.21 19.76 -10.00
N ARG A 147 16.33 18.70 -10.79
CA ARG A 147 15.99 18.76 -12.22
C ARG A 147 14.53 19.12 -12.46
N PHE A 148 13.62 18.61 -11.64
CA PHE A 148 12.21 18.96 -11.73
C PHE A 148 11.97 20.45 -11.40
N GLU A 149 12.62 20.98 -10.36
CA GLU A 149 12.56 22.42 -10.03
C GLU A 149 13.14 23.28 -11.16
N GLU A 150 14.27 22.89 -11.76
CA GLU A 150 14.88 23.58 -12.90
C GLU A 150 13.93 23.64 -14.12
N VAL A 151 13.29 22.52 -14.47
CA VAL A 151 12.30 22.46 -15.58
C VAL A 151 11.08 23.33 -15.29
N GLN A 152 10.64 23.40 -14.03
CA GLN A 152 9.53 24.27 -13.64
C GLN A 152 9.90 25.75 -13.67
N SER A 153 11.13 26.11 -13.27
CA SER A 153 11.63 27.48 -13.42
C SER A 153 11.75 27.89 -14.89
N GLU A 154 12.29 27.01 -15.75
CA GLU A 154 12.46 27.30 -17.18
C GLU A 154 11.10 27.48 -17.88
N LYS A 155 10.06 26.74 -17.47
CA LYS A 155 8.69 26.95 -17.97
C LYS A 155 8.10 28.29 -17.53
N LYS A 156 8.37 28.75 -16.30
CA LYS A 156 7.88 30.06 -15.84
C LYS A 156 8.50 31.21 -16.62
N ASP A 157 9.80 31.11 -16.92
CA ASP A 157 10.50 32.15 -17.67
C ASP A 157 10.03 32.21 -19.14
N LYS A 158 9.78 31.06 -19.77
CA LYS A 158 9.26 31.02 -21.15
C LYS A 158 7.80 31.47 -21.28
N VAL A 159 7.01 31.42 -20.21
CA VAL A 159 5.62 31.92 -20.20
C VAL A 159 5.59 33.45 -19.98
N ALA A 160 6.63 34.04 -19.39
CA ALA A 160 6.72 35.49 -19.20
C ALA A 160 7.07 36.25 -20.49
N ASP A 161 7.76 35.62 -21.44
CA ASP A 161 8.18 36.23 -22.72
C ASP A 161 7.22 35.99 -23.89
N GLN A 162 6.08 35.31 -23.68
CA GLN A 162 5.05 35.25 -24.71
C GLN A 162 4.29 36.58 -24.77
N PRO A 163 4.40 37.36 -25.87
CA PRO A 163 3.65 38.60 -25.99
C PRO A 163 2.16 38.26 -25.90
N ALA A 164 1.43 39.02 -25.09
CA ALA A 164 -0.02 38.93 -24.97
C ALA A 164 -0.63 39.09 -26.36
N ALA A 165 -0.89 37.96 -27.02
CA ALA A 165 -1.54 37.92 -28.31
C ALA A 165 -2.94 38.46 -28.11
N THR A 166 -3.15 39.63 -28.68
CA THR A 166 -4.39 40.39 -28.69
C THR A 166 -5.57 39.51 -29.07
N GLY A 167 -6.59 39.54 -28.23
CA GLY A 167 -7.84 38.85 -28.47
C GLY A 167 -8.46 39.25 -29.80
N LYS A 168 -8.89 38.23 -30.55
CA LYS A 168 -10.03 38.22 -31.49
C LYS A 168 -10.10 36.85 -32.17
N SER A 169 -10.84 35.92 -31.56
CA SER A 169 -11.61 34.83 -32.20
C SER A 169 -11.86 33.71 -31.19
N GLN A 170 -12.81 33.95 -30.28
CA GLN A 170 -13.57 32.89 -29.64
C GLN A 170 -15.05 33.29 -29.66
N GLU A 171 -15.58 33.34 -30.87
CA GLU A 171 -17.01 33.27 -31.11
C GLU A 171 -17.18 32.29 -32.27
N GLN A 172 -18.05 31.29 -32.12
CA GLN A 172 -18.31 30.14 -33.01
C GLN A 172 -17.45 28.88 -32.81
N VAL A 173 -17.64 28.17 -31.69
CA VAL A 173 -18.01 26.74 -31.73
C VAL A 173 -18.98 26.49 -30.56
N ARG A 174 -20.26 26.76 -30.80
CA ARG A 174 -21.36 26.32 -29.92
C ARG A 174 -22.06 25.19 -30.67
N VAL A 175 -21.51 23.98 -30.58
CA VAL A 175 -22.16 22.76 -31.07
C VAL A 175 -22.64 21.97 -29.85
N ALA A 176 -23.97 21.98 -29.72
CA ALA A 176 -24.86 21.15 -28.92
C ALA A 176 -24.24 20.09 -27.98
N THR A 177 -24.15 20.42 -26.70
CA THR A 177 -24.35 19.44 -25.62
C THR A 177 -25.80 19.48 -25.18
N GLY A 178 -26.62 18.62 -25.79
CA GLY A 178 -27.96 18.33 -25.30
C GLY A 178 -27.87 17.57 -23.98
N ALA A 179 -28.37 18.18 -22.91
CA ALA A 179 -28.61 17.53 -21.64
C ALA A 179 -29.71 16.47 -21.82
N VAL A 180 -29.34 15.19 -21.78
CA VAL A 180 -30.29 14.09 -21.60
C VAL A 180 -30.30 13.75 -20.11
N ALA A 181 -31.41 14.07 -19.46
CA ALA A 181 -31.70 13.65 -18.09
C ALA A 181 -31.79 12.11 -18.01
N PRO A 182 -31.34 11.49 -16.90
CA PRO A 182 -31.55 10.05 -16.72
C PRO A 182 -33.03 9.80 -16.43
N LYS A 183 -33.72 9.16 -17.39
CA LYS A 183 -35.00 8.50 -17.14
C LYS A 183 -34.77 7.32 -16.21
N ALA A 184 -35.46 7.32 -15.08
CA ALA A 184 -35.72 6.13 -14.29
C ALA A 184 -36.43 5.11 -15.17
N ASN A 185 -35.83 3.95 -15.37
CA ASN A 185 -36.49 2.81 -16.00
C ASN A 185 -36.97 1.85 -14.93
N GLU A 186 -38.29 1.66 -14.98
CA GLU A 186 -39.08 0.66 -14.30
C GLU A 186 -38.55 -0.76 -14.58
N ALA A 187 -38.69 -1.60 -13.56
CA ALA A 187 -38.46 -3.03 -13.64
C ALA A 187 -39.49 -3.71 -14.56
N PRO A 188 -39.09 -4.68 -15.39
CA PRO A 188 -40.01 -5.70 -15.86
C PRO A 188 -39.93 -6.94 -14.97
N ALA A 189 -41.10 -7.34 -14.50
CA ALA A 189 -41.36 -8.59 -13.82
C ALA A 189 -41.22 -9.79 -14.78
N GLY A 190 -40.74 -10.91 -14.23
CA GLY A 190 -41.19 -12.26 -14.56
C GLY A 190 -40.52 -12.97 -15.75
N ALA A 191 -39.65 -13.94 -15.45
CA ALA A 191 -39.51 -15.20 -16.19
C ALA A 191 -38.64 -16.20 -15.38
N PRO A 192 -38.79 -17.52 -15.59
CA PRO A 192 -38.86 -18.50 -14.50
C PRO A 192 -37.55 -19.21 -14.12
N GLU A 193 -37.57 -19.79 -12.91
CA GLU A 193 -36.61 -20.74 -12.36
C GLU A 193 -36.16 -21.81 -13.36
N ALA A 194 -34.86 -21.88 -13.62
CA ALA A 194 -34.20 -23.05 -14.21
C ALA A 194 -33.40 -23.77 -13.11
N LYS A 195 -33.84 -25.00 -12.82
CA LYS A 195 -33.21 -25.94 -11.90
C LYS A 195 -31.78 -26.27 -12.31
N SER A 196 -30.87 -26.11 -11.36
CA SER A 196 -29.50 -26.63 -11.39
C SER A 196 -29.47 -28.11 -10.97
N PRO A 197 -28.80 -29.02 -11.69
CA PRO A 197 -28.37 -30.28 -11.13
C PRO A 197 -26.91 -30.21 -10.69
N ALA A 198 -26.71 -30.51 -9.41
CA ALA A 198 -25.42 -30.70 -8.77
C ALA A 198 -24.59 -31.82 -9.43
N ALA A 199 -23.33 -31.53 -9.73
CA ALA A 199 -22.32 -32.53 -10.02
C ALA A 199 -21.15 -32.36 -9.03
N LYS A 200 -20.86 -33.45 -8.30
CA LYS A 200 -19.72 -33.59 -7.37
C LYS A 200 -18.38 -33.44 -8.12
N PRO A 201 -17.36 -32.80 -7.54
CA PRO A 201 -16.00 -32.91 -8.05
C PRO A 201 -15.39 -34.24 -7.60
N LYS A 202 -14.80 -34.97 -8.56
CA LYS A 202 -13.92 -36.11 -8.31
C LYS A 202 -12.51 -35.61 -8.03
N ASP A 203 -11.90 -36.22 -7.03
CA ASP A 203 -10.49 -36.07 -6.66
C ASP A 203 -9.57 -36.44 -7.84
N SER A 204 -8.66 -35.54 -8.18
CA SER A 204 -7.48 -35.86 -8.97
C SER A 204 -6.26 -35.28 -8.26
N ALA A 205 -5.52 -36.18 -7.62
CA ALA A 205 -4.19 -35.95 -7.09
C ALA A 205 -3.25 -35.44 -8.19
N GLY A 206 -2.83 -34.19 -8.07
CA GLY A 206 -1.76 -33.57 -8.85
C GLY A 206 -0.59 -33.28 -7.93
N SER A 207 0.52 -33.97 -8.16
CA SER A 207 1.80 -33.83 -7.49
C SER A 207 2.28 -32.36 -7.50
N SER A 208 2.27 -31.71 -6.34
CA SER A 208 2.97 -30.45 -6.11
C SER A 208 4.47 -30.75 -5.95
N VAL A 209 5.27 -30.28 -6.91
CA VAL A 209 6.73 -30.19 -6.73
C VAL A 209 6.98 -29.07 -5.75
N GLU A 210 7.35 -29.45 -4.53
CA GLU A 210 7.81 -28.59 -3.46
C GLU A 210 9.22 -28.09 -3.83
N ILE A 211 9.34 -26.81 -4.17
CA ILE A 211 10.65 -26.15 -4.28
C ILE A 211 10.86 -25.43 -2.95
N ASP A 212 11.76 -25.97 -2.15
CA ASP A 212 12.19 -25.41 -0.87
C ASP A 212 12.67 -23.96 -1.02
N ALA A 213 11.86 -23.02 -0.52
CA ALA A 213 12.22 -21.61 -0.40
C ALA A 213 12.85 -21.36 0.97
N ALA A 214 14.13 -21.71 1.11
CA ALA A 214 14.94 -21.31 2.26
C ALA A 214 15.66 -19.99 1.97
N GLY A 215 15.19 -18.91 2.60
CA GLY A 215 16.00 -17.78 3.04
C GLY A 215 16.54 -16.80 1.98
N GLY A 216 15.97 -15.59 1.96
CA GLY A 216 16.56 -14.42 1.29
C GLY A 216 15.49 -13.45 0.84
N GLY A 217 15.61 -12.18 1.20
CA GLY A 217 14.64 -11.14 0.82
C GLY A 217 14.30 -11.20 -0.67
N ALA A 218 13.02 -11.07 -0.98
CA ALA A 218 12.52 -11.04 -2.34
C ALA A 218 13.08 -9.81 -3.08
N ASP A 219 14.28 -9.97 -3.65
CA ASP A 219 14.69 -9.24 -4.84
C ASP A 219 13.74 -9.69 -5.95
N TYR A 220 12.60 -9.00 -6.04
CA TYR A 220 11.72 -9.08 -7.20
C TYR A 220 12.61 -8.90 -8.43
N VAL A 221 12.60 -9.88 -9.33
CA VAL A 221 13.37 -9.86 -10.57
C VAL A 221 12.74 -8.82 -11.51
N ASN A 222 12.89 -7.54 -11.17
CA ASN A 222 12.69 -6.38 -12.05
C ASN A 222 13.88 -6.20 -12.99
N ASN A 223 14.73 -7.22 -13.12
CA ASN A 223 16.00 -7.11 -13.81
C ASN A 223 15.91 -7.61 -15.26
N TYR A 224 14.87 -7.18 -15.99
CA TYR A 224 15.07 -6.86 -17.39
C TYR A 224 15.80 -5.51 -17.42
N SER A 225 17.06 -5.53 -17.00
CA SER A 225 17.91 -4.35 -17.14
C SER A 225 18.15 -4.16 -18.63
N CYS A 226 17.40 -3.25 -19.26
CA CYS A 226 17.59 -2.86 -20.65
C CYS A 226 18.93 -2.11 -20.88
N LYS A 227 19.91 -2.32 -20.00
CA LYS A 227 21.17 -1.58 -19.97
C LYS A 227 22.23 -2.13 -20.93
N ASN A 228 22.05 -3.31 -21.53
CA ASN A 228 22.89 -3.82 -22.61
C ASN A 228 22.07 -4.80 -23.48
N ASN A 229 21.54 -4.30 -24.60
CA ASN A 229 20.42 -4.91 -25.35
C ASN A 229 20.65 -6.28 -26.02
N ASP A 230 21.87 -6.83 -26.08
CA ASP A 230 22.09 -8.08 -26.84
C ASP A 230 22.31 -9.31 -25.96
N GLN A 231 22.91 -9.17 -24.77
CA GLN A 231 23.33 -10.35 -23.98
C GLN A 231 22.21 -10.94 -23.12
N SER A 232 21.27 -10.12 -22.62
CA SER A 232 20.18 -10.60 -21.77
C SER A 232 19.12 -11.38 -22.55
N ILE A 233 18.84 -10.97 -23.79
CA ILE A 233 17.90 -11.67 -24.68
C ILE A 233 18.46 -13.03 -25.09
N ASP A 234 19.77 -13.10 -25.39
CA ASP A 234 20.45 -14.36 -25.75
C ASP A 234 20.54 -15.36 -24.57
N GLU A 235 20.70 -14.87 -23.35
CA GLU A 235 20.78 -15.73 -22.17
C GLU A 235 19.41 -16.30 -21.76
N ILE A 236 18.35 -15.51 -21.88
CA ILE A 236 16.97 -15.98 -21.74
C ILE A 236 16.63 -16.99 -22.85
N GLY A 237 17.02 -16.69 -24.09
CA GLY A 237 16.91 -17.60 -25.21
C GLY A 237 17.64 -18.93 -24.98
N ARG A 238 18.84 -18.91 -24.38
CA ARG A 238 19.62 -20.10 -24.02
C ARG A 238 18.97 -20.93 -22.91
N ARG A 239 18.42 -20.31 -21.86
CA ARG A 239 17.70 -21.03 -20.79
C ARG A 239 16.45 -21.74 -21.30
N ILE A 240 15.67 -21.08 -22.15
CA ILE A 240 14.52 -21.69 -22.84
C ILE A 240 14.99 -22.82 -23.76
N GLY A 241 16.13 -22.64 -24.42
CA GLY A 241 16.78 -23.67 -25.24
C GLY A 241 17.24 -24.92 -24.49
N MET A 242 17.58 -24.82 -23.20
CA MET A 242 17.90 -26.00 -22.38
C MET A 242 16.63 -26.79 -22.00
N LEU A 243 15.54 -26.10 -21.63
CA LEU A 243 14.23 -26.73 -21.38
C LEU A 243 13.66 -27.43 -22.63
N LYS A 244 14.02 -26.96 -23.84
CA LYS A 244 13.69 -27.59 -25.14
C LYS A 244 14.25 -29.02 -25.29
N SER A 245 15.39 -29.33 -24.67
CA SER A 245 15.98 -30.66 -24.79
C SER A 245 15.30 -31.72 -23.90
N GLU A 246 14.56 -31.30 -22.87
CA GLU A 246 13.86 -32.21 -21.97
C GLU A 246 12.41 -32.46 -22.38
N LEU A 247 11.76 -31.50 -23.04
CA LEU A 247 10.39 -31.65 -23.54
C LEU A 247 10.37 -31.61 -25.07
N LYS A 248 10.09 -32.75 -25.73
CA LYS A 248 9.83 -32.87 -27.18
C LYS A 248 8.57 -32.09 -27.59
N LEU A 249 8.63 -30.77 -27.54
CA LEU A 249 7.52 -29.84 -27.71
C LEU A 249 7.94 -28.74 -28.69
N ASP A 250 8.28 -29.17 -29.91
CA ASP A 250 8.87 -28.30 -30.94
C ASP A 250 7.99 -27.08 -31.28
N LYS A 251 6.65 -27.21 -31.18
CA LYS A 251 5.70 -26.11 -31.44
C LYS A 251 5.44 -25.18 -30.24
N PHE A 252 5.57 -25.67 -29.01
CA PHE A 252 5.35 -24.85 -27.80
C PHE A 252 6.57 -23.99 -27.47
N ALA A 253 7.76 -24.49 -27.81
CA ALA A 253 9.01 -23.77 -27.63
C ALA A 253 9.02 -22.47 -28.45
N ASP A 254 8.59 -22.51 -29.71
CA ASP A 254 8.54 -21.33 -30.58
C ASP A 254 7.52 -20.30 -30.06
N LEU A 255 6.33 -20.75 -29.65
CA LEU A 255 5.31 -19.85 -29.09
C LEU A 255 5.76 -19.16 -27.80
N THR A 256 6.48 -19.88 -26.94
CA THR A 256 6.99 -19.33 -25.68
C THR A 256 8.15 -18.35 -25.93
N LYS A 257 8.98 -18.61 -26.94
CA LYS A 257 10.06 -17.72 -27.34
C LYS A 257 9.51 -16.39 -27.87
N ASP A 258 8.51 -16.45 -28.75
CA ASP A 258 7.86 -15.25 -29.29
C ASP A 258 7.18 -14.44 -28.18
N TYR A 259 6.45 -15.12 -27.27
CA TYR A 259 5.81 -14.48 -26.13
C TYR A 259 6.82 -13.76 -25.22
N ASN A 260 7.92 -14.42 -24.86
CA ASN A 260 8.95 -13.83 -24.01
C ASN A 260 9.68 -12.66 -24.71
N PHE A 261 9.88 -12.74 -26.02
CA PHE A 261 10.47 -11.65 -26.80
C PHE A 261 9.54 -10.44 -26.84
N SER A 262 8.24 -10.63 -27.08
CA SER A 262 7.25 -9.56 -27.03
C SER A 262 7.17 -8.91 -25.65
N LEU A 263 7.23 -9.70 -24.58
CA LEU A 263 7.28 -9.18 -23.21
C LEU A 263 8.54 -8.34 -22.93
N ALA A 264 9.71 -8.80 -23.39
CA ALA A 264 10.95 -8.04 -23.27
C ALA A 264 10.88 -6.73 -24.08
N TYR A 265 10.30 -6.78 -25.28
CA TYR A 265 10.06 -5.59 -26.10
C TYR A 265 9.16 -4.57 -25.39
N LEU A 266 8.03 -5.01 -24.84
CA LEU A 266 7.12 -4.17 -24.06
C LEU A 266 7.82 -3.53 -22.86
N SER A 267 8.58 -4.29 -22.07
CA SER A 267 9.29 -3.74 -20.91
C SER A 267 10.36 -2.71 -21.31
N CYS A 268 11.13 -2.97 -22.36
CA CYS A 268 12.23 -2.09 -22.74
C CYS A 268 11.84 -0.87 -23.59
N TYR A 269 10.85 -1.00 -24.47
CA TYR A 269 10.44 0.09 -25.38
C TYR A 269 9.27 0.90 -24.84
N GLU A 270 8.29 0.25 -24.22
CA GLU A 270 7.04 0.89 -23.79
C GLU A 270 7.04 1.26 -22.30
N HIS A 271 8.16 1.03 -21.60
CA HIS A 271 8.39 1.36 -20.20
C HIS A 271 7.37 0.73 -19.23
N PHE A 272 6.97 -0.53 -19.48
CA PHE A 272 6.23 -1.30 -18.50
C PHE A 272 7.14 -1.71 -17.35
N TYR A 273 6.73 -1.41 -16.11
CA TYR A 273 7.47 -1.74 -14.90
C TYR A 273 7.25 -3.19 -14.47
N PHE A 274 6.06 -3.74 -14.75
CA PHE A 274 5.71 -5.10 -14.37
C PHE A 274 5.56 -6.02 -15.57
N LEU A 275 6.01 -7.26 -15.39
CA LEU A 275 5.74 -8.36 -16.30
C LEU A 275 4.67 -9.28 -15.69
N PRO A 276 4.00 -10.12 -16.50
CA PRO A 276 2.95 -11.03 -16.00
C PRO A 276 3.42 -11.96 -14.87
N ASN A 277 4.72 -12.29 -14.84
CA ASN A 277 5.33 -13.13 -13.81
C ASN A 277 6.06 -12.32 -12.71
N GLY A 278 6.11 -11.00 -12.86
CA GLY A 278 6.80 -10.06 -11.97
C GLY A 278 5.87 -9.09 -11.25
N THR A 279 4.54 -9.20 -11.41
CA THR A 279 3.60 -8.41 -10.63
C THR A 279 3.78 -8.75 -9.15
N PRO A 280 3.96 -7.75 -8.27
CA PRO A 280 4.13 -8.01 -6.86
C PRO A 280 2.85 -8.64 -6.32
N ARG A 281 2.99 -9.72 -5.56
CA ARG A 281 1.85 -10.39 -4.94
C ARG A 281 1.18 -9.42 -3.98
N LEU A 282 -0.04 -9.03 -4.32
CA LEU A 282 -0.82 -8.06 -3.52
C LEU A 282 -1.06 -8.57 -2.10
N ASP A 283 -1.14 -9.89 -1.93
CA ASP A 283 -1.22 -10.53 -0.62
C ASP A 283 0.04 -10.29 0.23
N GLU A 284 1.22 -10.38 -0.36
CA GLU A 284 2.48 -10.16 0.35
C GLU A 284 2.64 -8.69 0.74
N LEU A 285 2.28 -7.78 -0.17
CA LEU A 285 2.23 -6.33 0.09
C LEU A 285 1.26 -6.01 1.24
N LYS A 286 0.09 -6.64 1.25
CA LYS A 286 -0.92 -6.45 2.29
C LYS A 286 -0.43 -6.93 3.64
N VAL A 287 0.10 -8.16 3.71
CA VAL A 287 0.65 -8.73 4.96
C VAL A 287 1.78 -7.86 5.49
N ARG A 288 2.65 -7.34 4.61
CA ARG A 288 3.73 -6.44 5.00
C ARG A 288 3.20 -5.12 5.58
N LEU A 289 2.21 -4.53 4.92
CA LEU A 289 1.59 -3.29 5.36
C LEU A 289 0.85 -3.47 6.71
N GLU A 290 0.05 -4.52 6.85
CA GLU A 290 -0.65 -4.86 8.11
C GLU A 290 0.35 -5.05 9.25
N LYS A 291 1.45 -5.78 9.03
CA LYS A 291 2.52 -5.98 10.01
C LYS A 291 3.14 -4.67 10.51
N ILE A 292 3.21 -3.65 9.66
CA ILE A 292 3.71 -2.32 10.03
C ILE A 292 2.64 -1.52 10.78
N LEU A 293 1.38 -1.56 10.34
CA LEU A 293 0.29 -0.79 10.94
C LEU A 293 -0.14 -1.30 12.33
N ASP A 294 -0.15 -2.61 12.54
CA ASP A 294 -0.61 -3.25 13.77
C ASP A 294 0.02 -2.67 15.05
N PRO A 295 1.35 -2.55 15.18
CA PRO A 295 1.95 -1.97 16.39
C PRO A 295 1.51 -0.52 16.64
N TYR A 296 1.28 0.28 15.59
CA TYR A 296 0.78 1.64 15.75
C TYR A 296 -0.66 1.64 16.25
N ALA A 297 -1.52 0.83 15.65
CA ALA A 297 -2.94 0.72 15.98
C ALA A 297 -3.17 0.24 17.41
N PHE A 298 -2.45 -0.81 17.83
CA PHE A 298 -2.71 -1.52 19.07
C PHE A 298 -1.88 -1.04 20.26
N TRP A 299 -0.67 -0.53 20.03
CA TRP A 299 0.27 -0.21 21.10
C TRP A 299 0.55 1.28 21.21
N ILE A 300 1.05 1.87 20.12
CA ILE A 300 1.66 3.20 20.17
C ILE A 300 0.61 4.30 20.25
N LEU A 301 -0.38 4.32 19.34
CA LEU A 301 -1.40 5.38 19.33
C LEU A 301 -2.23 5.36 20.62
N PRO A 302 -2.90 4.24 21.00
CA PRO A 302 -3.72 4.22 22.21
C PRO A 302 -2.94 4.61 23.46
N GLY A 303 -1.67 4.19 23.56
CA GLY A 303 -0.79 4.58 24.66
C GLY A 303 -0.50 6.09 24.69
N ILE A 304 -0.19 6.69 23.54
CA ILE A 304 0.06 8.14 23.47
C ILE A 304 -1.20 8.95 23.77
N TYR A 305 -2.36 8.52 23.27
CA TYR A 305 -3.64 9.17 23.58
C TYR A 305 -3.99 9.06 25.07
N GLY A 306 -3.76 7.90 25.70
CA GLY A 306 -3.90 7.72 27.15
C GLY A 306 -2.92 8.59 27.96
N ALA A 307 -1.66 8.69 27.53
CA ALA A 307 -0.67 9.57 28.13
C ALA A 307 -1.10 11.06 28.04
N LEU A 308 -1.67 11.46 26.90
CA LEU A 308 -2.18 12.82 26.67
C LEU A 308 -3.35 13.13 27.62
N GLY A 309 -4.27 12.18 27.82
CA GLY A 309 -5.34 12.29 28.81
C GLY A 309 -4.80 12.54 30.23
N ALA A 310 -3.82 11.74 30.64
CA ALA A 310 -3.18 11.88 31.95
C ALA A 310 -2.41 13.21 32.10
N LEU A 311 -1.83 13.73 31.01
CA LEU A 311 -1.18 15.05 30.99
C LEU A 311 -2.20 16.19 31.15
N ILE A 312 -3.33 16.12 30.46
CA ILE A 312 -4.40 17.14 30.58
C ILE A 312 -4.97 17.19 31.99
N PHE A 313 -5.10 16.05 32.67
CA PHE A 313 -5.47 16.01 34.08
C PHE A 313 -4.51 16.84 34.94
N HIS A 314 -3.20 16.74 34.71
CA HIS A 314 -2.21 17.52 35.46
C HIS A 314 -2.23 19.00 35.08
N LEU A 315 -2.43 19.33 33.81
CA LEU A 315 -2.57 20.72 33.38
C LEU A 315 -3.74 21.39 34.12
N ARG A 316 -4.87 20.70 34.29
CA ARG A 316 -6.00 21.16 35.12
C ARG A 316 -5.62 21.33 36.59
N MET A 317 -4.79 20.45 37.12
CA MET A 317 -4.30 20.55 38.50
C MET A 317 -3.43 21.79 38.71
N PHE A 318 -2.53 22.11 37.77
CA PHE A 318 -1.65 23.29 37.83
C PHE A 318 -2.40 24.63 37.76
N LEU A 319 -3.60 24.64 37.18
CA LEU A 319 -4.46 25.83 37.14
C LEU A 319 -5.08 26.15 38.51
N ASN A 320 -5.03 25.24 39.49
CA ASN A 320 -5.51 25.49 40.84
C ASN A 320 -4.35 25.89 41.76
N PRO A 321 -4.20 27.19 42.11
CA PRO A 321 -3.08 27.66 42.94
C PRO A 321 -3.15 27.17 44.40
N LEU A 322 -4.27 26.55 44.79
CA LEU A 322 -4.51 26.09 46.15
C LEU A 322 -3.87 24.73 46.47
N LEU A 323 -3.43 23.98 45.45
CA LEU A 323 -2.82 22.66 45.66
C LEU A 323 -1.29 22.75 45.62
N PRO A 324 -0.58 22.16 46.60
CA PRO A 324 0.87 22.09 46.58
C PRO A 324 1.38 21.31 45.35
N ASN A 325 2.46 21.80 44.75
CA ASN A 325 3.03 21.24 43.52
C ASN A 325 3.44 19.78 43.73
N PRO A 326 2.84 18.81 43.00
CA PRO A 326 3.20 17.41 43.14
C PRO A 326 4.63 17.15 42.65
N ALA A 327 5.32 16.22 43.29
CA ALA A 327 6.64 15.78 42.86
C ALA A 327 6.59 15.25 41.42
N ALA A 328 7.56 15.65 40.58
CA ALA A 328 7.60 15.28 39.15
C ALA A 328 7.51 13.77 38.91
N PHE A 329 8.06 12.96 39.82
CA PHE A 329 8.01 11.50 39.75
C PHE A 329 6.58 10.94 39.77
N ARG A 330 5.66 11.52 40.56
CA ARG A 330 4.26 11.10 40.59
C ARG A 330 3.56 11.38 39.27
N ILE A 331 3.93 12.49 38.61
CA ILE A 331 3.39 12.87 37.31
C ILE A 331 3.82 11.85 36.25
N ILE A 332 5.11 11.50 36.22
CA ILE A 332 5.64 10.50 35.28
C ILE A 332 4.94 9.15 35.46
N HIS A 333 4.84 8.65 36.69
CA HIS A 333 4.14 7.39 36.95
C HIS A 333 2.69 7.42 36.47
N ARG A 334 1.96 8.50 36.75
CA ARG A 334 0.56 8.62 36.32
C ARG A 334 0.43 8.70 34.79
N VAL A 335 1.35 9.35 34.10
CA VAL A 335 1.38 9.38 32.62
C VAL A 335 1.68 8.00 32.04
N VAL A 336 2.63 7.27 32.62
CA VAL A 336 2.95 5.89 32.21
C VAL A 336 1.74 4.96 32.42
N LEU A 337 1.07 5.06 33.56
CA LEU A 337 -0.13 4.29 33.85
C LEU A 337 -1.29 4.68 32.90
N GLY A 338 -1.42 5.95 32.54
CA GLY A 338 -2.40 6.42 31.55
C GLY A 338 -2.14 5.86 30.15
N SER A 339 -0.86 5.77 29.76
CA SER A 339 -0.46 5.10 28.52
C SER A 339 -0.82 3.62 28.54
N LEU A 340 -0.49 2.91 29.61
CA LEU A 340 -0.81 1.50 29.76
C LEU A 340 -2.33 1.26 29.74
N ALA A 341 -3.12 2.11 30.39
CA ALA A 341 -4.58 2.03 30.36
C ALA A 341 -5.11 2.16 28.92
N GLY A 342 -4.61 3.12 28.14
CA GLY A 342 -4.96 3.28 26.73
C GLY A 342 -4.59 2.04 25.88
N MET A 343 -3.42 1.45 26.12
CA MET A 343 -2.97 0.24 25.43
C MET A 343 -3.84 -0.99 25.75
N ILE A 344 -4.11 -1.24 27.04
CA ILE A 344 -4.96 -2.33 27.50
C ILE A 344 -6.35 -2.23 26.87
N LEU A 345 -6.86 -1.01 26.75
CA LEU A 345 -8.16 -0.76 26.17
C LEU A 345 -8.24 -1.12 24.68
N ALA A 346 -7.18 -0.86 23.92
CA ALA A 346 -7.08 -1.25 22.52
C ALA A 346 -7.13 -2.78 22.34
N TRP A 347 -6.51 -3.54 23.23
CA TRP A 347 -6.55 -5.00 23.20
C TRP A 347 -7.94 -5.56 23.48
N PHE A 348 -8.71 -4.94 24.38
CA PHE A 348 -10.08 -5.40 24.67
C PHE A 348 -11.09 -5.05 23.57
N TRP A 349 -10.83 -3.99 22.79
CA TRP A 349 -11.82 -3.46 21.84
C TRP A 349 -11.73 -4.08 20.44
N LEU A 350 -10.61 -4.68 20.07
CA LEU A 350 -10.42 -5.30 18.76
C LEU A 350 -10.14 -6.81 18.89
N PRO A 351 -11.17 -7.64 19.10
CA PRO A 351 -11.04 -9.08 18.96
C PRO A 351 -10.90 -9.44 17.46
N ASP A 352 -9.68 -9.75 17.00
CA ASP A 352 -9.33 -10.43 15.74
C ASP A 352 -10.00 -9.96 14.42
N THR A 353 -10.57 -8.76 14.36
CA THR A 353 -11.17 -8.29 13.10
C THR A 353 -10.08 -7.86 12.12
N THR A 354 -9.89 -8.69 11.08
CA THR A 354 -9.09 -8.43 9.87
C THR A 354 -9.02 -6.94 9.53
N VAL A 355 -7.80 -6.43 9.43
CA VAL A 355 -7.46 -5.03 9.65
C VAL A 355 -7.87 -4.13 8.48
N GLY A 356 -9.15 -3.86 8.26
CA GLY A 356 -9.53 -2.55 7.67
C GLY A 356 -10.61 -2.46 6.60
N SER A 357 -11.81 -2.95 6.87
CA SER A 357 -13.01 -2.34 6.29
C SER A 357 -13.69 -1.32 7.22
N GLN A 358 -13.43 -1.36 8.54
CA GLN A 358 -14.13 -0.52 9.53
C GLN A 358 -13.20 0.35 10.40
N ILE A 359 -11.89 0.22 10.23
CA ILE A 359 -10.90 0.75 11.16
C ILE A 359 -10.79 2.27 11.17
N ALA A 360 -11.04 2.95 10.05
CA ALA A 360 -10.99 4.41 10.03
C ALA A 360 -12.05 5.05 10.96
N SER A 361 -13.24 4.44 11.05
CA SER A 361 -14.31 4.90 11.96
C SER A 361 -14.12 4.43 13.40
N VAL A 362 -13.59 3.21 13.58
CA VAL A 362 -13.33 2.63 14.90
C VAL A 362 -12.14 3.30 15.59
N GLY A 363 -11.13 3.74 14.83
CA GLY A 363 -9.92 4.38 15.35
C GLY A 363 -10.22 5.66 16.14
N PHE A 364 -11.08 6.55 15.63
CA PHE A 364 -11.42 7.77 16.34
C PHE A 364 -12.11 7.51 17.69
N GLY A 365 -13.05 6.56 17.71
CA GLY A 365 -13.73 6.15 18.94
C GLY A 365 -12.75 5.55 19.95
N LEU A 366 -11.89 4.64 19.49
CA LEU A 366 -10.89 4.00 20.34
C LEU A 366 -9.90 5.00 20.94
N PHE A 367 -9.35 5.91 20.14
CA PHE A 367 -8.38 6.89 20.61
C PHE A 367 -9.00 7.92 21.56
N SER A 368 -10.26 8.33 21.29
CA SER A 368 -11.01 9.20 22.19
C SER A 368 -11.28 8.53 23.54
N LEU A 369 -11.60 7.24 23.50
CA LEU A 369 -11.87 6.47 24.70
C LEU A 369 -10.58 6.20 25.50
N ALA A 370 -9.47 5.85 24.83
CA ALA A 370 -8.14 5.77 25.46
C ALA A 370 -7.74 7.09 26.14
N PHE A 371 -7.99 8.23 25.49
CA PHE A 371 -7.78 9.55 26.06
C PHE A 371 -8.61 9.79 27.33
N ILE A 372 -9.91 9.48 27.30
CA ILE A 372 -10.81 9.64 28.45
C ILE A 372 -10.36 8.76 29.62
N PHE A 373 -9.97 7.52 29.36
CA PHE A 373 -9.48 6.60 30.39
C PHE A 373 -8.16 7.07 31.00
N GLY A 374 -7.24 7.59 30.18
CA GLY A 374 -6.02 8.23 30.66
C GLY A 374 -6.29 9.48 31.52
N PHE A 375 -7.30 10.28 31.17
CA PHE A 375 -7.74 11.44 31.95
C PHE A 375 -8.39 11.02 33.28
N SER A 376 -9.22 9.96 33.27
CA SER A 376 -9.98 9.44 34.42
C SER A 376 -9.37 8.17 35.03
N LEU A 377 -8.04 8.14 35.12
CA LEU A 377 -7.26 6.98 35.55
C LEU A 377 -7.64 6.44 36.95
N ASP A 378 -8.00 7.32 37.88
CA ASP A 378 -8.43 6.91 39.22
C ASP A 378 -9.75 6.11 39.19
N VAL A 379 -10.69 6.53 38.33
CA VAL A 379 -11.96 5.82 38.12
C VAL A 379 -11.74 4.50 37.38
N PHE A 380 -10.80 4.49 36.43
CA PHE A 380 -10.43 3.28 35.71
C PHE A 380 -9.89 2.19 36.64
N PHE A 381 -8.95 2.51 37.54
CA PHE A 381 -8.44 1.52 38.50
C PHE A 381 -9.51 1.06 39.47
N ALA A 382 -10.37 1.96 39.97
CA ALA A 382 -11.51 1.55 40.80
C ALA A 382 -12.45 0.57 40.05
N MET A 383 -12.63 0.76 38.75
CA MET A 383 -13.42 -0.15 37.91
C MET A 383 -12.70 -1.50 37.72
N LEU A 384 -11.39 -1.51 37.47
CA LEU A 384 -10.59 -2.74 37.37
C LEU A 384 -10.60 -3.53 38.68
N ASP A 385 -10.41 -2.88 39.81
CA ASP A 385 -10.46 -3.53 41.13
C ASP A 385 -11.82 -4.18 41.38
N ARG A 386 -12.90 -3.50 41.00
CA ARG A 386 -14.26 -4.06 41.07
C ARG A 386 -14.44 -5.24 40.13
N PHE A 387 -13.90 -5.18 38.91
CA PHE A 387 -13.97 -6.28 37.96
C PHE A 387 -13.20 -7.51 38.44
N VAL A 388 -12.01 -7.33 39.01
CA VAL A 388 -11.21 -8.41 39.60
C VAL A 388 -11.95 -9.03 40.78
N SER A 389 -12.52 -8.21 41.68
CA SER A 389 -13.31 -8.70 42.82
C SER A 389 -14.53 -9.54 42.38
N LEU A 390 -15.25 -9.08 41.35
CA LEU A 390 -16.38 -9.83 40.78
C LEU A 390 -15.93 -11.13 40.13
N SER A 391 -14.80 -11.13 39.42
CA SER A 391 -14.25 -12.31 38.75
C SER A 391 -13.83 -13.39 39.74
N VAL A 392 -13.14 -13.00 40.82
CA VAL A 392 -12.75 -13.93 41.90
C VAL A 392 -13.97 -14.52 42.59
N THR A 393 -14.99 -13.70 42.85
CA THR A 393 -16.25 -14.16 43.47
C THR A 393 -17.00 -15.14 42.56
N ALA A 394 -17.03 -14.87 41.24
CA ALA A 394 -17.65 -15.76 40.26
C ALA A 394 -16.93 -17.12 40.18
N MET A 395 -15.59 -17.13 40.13
CA MET A 395 -14.80 -18.36 40.11
C MET A 395 -14.96 -19.19 41.40
N GLY A 396 -15.01 -18.53 42.56
CA GLY A 396 -15.26 -19.21 43.83
C GLY A 396 -16.61 -19.93 43.88
N LYS A 397 -17.64 -19.35 43.24
CA LYS A 397 -18.97 -19.97 43.14
C LYS A 397 -18.97 -21.21 42.24
N VAL A 398 -18.29 -21.15 41.09
CA VAL A 398 -18.18 -22.29 40.17
C VAL A 398 -17.43 -23.47 40.79
N GLY A 399 -16.37 -23.20 41.58
CA GLY A 399 -15.66 -24.25 42.32
C GLY A 399 -16.49 -24.88 43.44
N ALA A 400 -17.31 -24.10 44.14
CA ALA A 400 -18.18 -24.59 45.21
C ALA A 400 -19.31 -25.49 44.70
N ASP A 401 -19.84 -25.22 43.51
CA ASP A 401 -20.88 -26.05 42.89
C ASP A 401 -20.32 -27.40 42.39
N GLN A 402 -19.04 -27.47 41.97
CA GLN A 402 -18.36 -28.72 41.61
C GLN A 402 -18.00 -29.61 42.80
N ALA A 403 -17.75 -29.04 43.99
CA ALA A 403 -17.47 -29.81 45.20
C ALA A 403 -18.73 -30.46 45.82
N LYS A 404 -19.93 -30.11 45.33
CA LYS A 404 -21.22 -30.65 45.77
C LYS A 404 -21.82 -31.68 44.81
N ALA A 405 -21.22 -31.87 43.64
CA ALA A 405 -21.53 -32.94 42.69
C ALA A 405 -20.58 -34.11 42.94
#